data_AF-F4BXB3-F1
#
_entry.id   AF-F4BXB3-F1
#
_cell.length_a   1.000
_cell.length_b   1.000
_cell.length_c   1.000
_cell.angle_alpha   90.00
_cell.angle_beta   90.00
_cell.angle_gamma   90.00
#
_symmetry.space_group_name_H-M   'P 1'
#
loop_
_entity.id
_entity.type
_entity.pdbx_description
1 polymer ?
#
loop_
_entity_poly.entity_id
_entity_poly.type
_entity_poly.pdbx_seq_one_letter_code
_entity_poly.pdbx_strand_id
1 'polypeptide(L)'
;MTEQVLTVRCKLSPTDSQAEEMDDTLKAFADACNWINQNTPAKLRNKVRIQGIVYQDVRAKFGLSANLAIRAINRVASNRKTAMKDHSSVKNFEPTSIDYDTREGFDLAPIRRALNSCVNIFNLYGCF
;
A
#
# COMPACT_ATOMS: atom_id res chain seq x y z
N MET A 1 -6.22 -35.08 3.38
CA MET A 1 -6.99 -33.96 3.95
C MET A 1 -6.58 -32.71 3.18
N THR A 2 -7.41 -32.21 2.28
CA THR A 2 -7.08 -31.03 1.45
C THR A 2 -7.31 -29.77 2.27
N GLU A 3 -6.28 -28.97 2.46
CA GLU A 3 -6.35 -27.69 3.16
C GLU A 3 -7.09 -26.68 2.27
N GLN A 4 -8.23 -26.17 2.73
CA GLN A 4 -9.01 -25.16 2.02
C GLN A 4 -8.81 -23.80 2.69
N VAL A 5 -8.23 -22.85 1.97
CA VAL A 5 -8.05 -21.47 2.44
C VAL A 5 -9.36 -20.70 2.24
N LEU A 6 -9.93 -20.21 3.33
CA LEU A 6 -11.13 -19.37 3.34
C LEU A 6 -10.74 -17.90 3.52
N THR A 7 -11.33 -17.02 2.72
CA THR A 7 -11.10 -15.57 2.78
C THR A 7 -12.34 -14.88 3.34
N VAL A 8 -12.16 -14.08 4.39
CA VAL A 8 -13.23 -13.28 5.01
C VAL A 8 -12.95 -11.80 4.78
N ARG A 9 -13.97 -11.05 4.35
CA ARG A 9 -13.90 -9.58 4.22
C ARG A 9 -14.34 -8.94 5.53
N CYS A 10 -13.42 -8.32 6.25
CA CYS A 10 -13.73 -7.56 7.46
C CYS A 10 -13.66 -6.05 7.19
N LYS A 11 -14.53 -5.28 7.84
CA LYS A 11 -14.37 -3.83 7.95
C LYS A 11 -13.56 -3.53 9.21
N LEU A 12 -12.60 -2.63 9.10
CA LEU A 12 -11.91 -2.10 10.27
C LEU A 12 -12.81 -1.07 10.95
N SER A 13 -12.81 -1.06 12.29
CA SER A 13 -13.43 -0.03 13.11
C SER A 13 -12.32 0.73 13.86
N PRO A 14 -11.52 1.55 13.15
CA PRO A 14 -10.44 2.31 13.77
C PRO A 14 -11.02 3.37 14.71
N THR A 15 -10.23 3.78 15.70
CA THR A 15 -10.51 5.01 16.44
C THR A 15 -10.24 6.22 15.55
N ASP A 16 -10.77 7.39 15.91
CA ASP A 16 -10.57 8.62 15.14
C ASP A 16 -9.09 8.95 14.97
N SER A 17 -8.29 8.80 16.04
CA SER A 17 -6.83 8.98 16.00
C SER A 17 -6.14 8.01 15.04
N GLN A 18 -6.57 6.75 14.99
CA GLN A 18 -6.00 5.76 14.05
C GLN A 18 -6.38 6.09 12.61
N ALA A 19 -7.62 6.55 12.39
CA ALA A 19 -8.06 6.97 11.06
C ALA A 19 -7.25 8.17 10.56
N GLU A 20 -6.99 9.16 11.43
CA GLU A 20 -6.16 10.32 11.11
C GLU A 20 -4.72 9.93 10.75
N GLU A 21 -4.09 9.07 11.55
CA GLU A 21 -2.73 8.54 11.25
C GLU A 21 -2.67 7.80 9.90
N MET A 22 -3.73 7.03 9.59
CA MET A 22 -3.85 6.35 8.30
C MET A 22 -3.98 7.35 7.16
N ASP A 23 -4.84 8.37 7.29
CA ASP A 23 -5.05 9.39 6.28
C ASP A 23 -3.77 10.20 6.03
N ASP A 24 -3.03 10.55 7.06
CA ASP A 24 -1.75 11.25 6.94
C ASP A 24 -0.69 10.39 6.26
N THR A 25 -0.68 9.08 6.53
CA THR A 25 0.18 8.14 5.80
C THR A 25 -0.20 8.06 4.32
N LEU A 26 -1.50 8.02 4.00
CA LEU A 26 -2.02 8.04 2.63
C LEU A 26 -1.61 9.31 1.88
N LYS A 27 -1.73 10.47 2.53
CA LYS A 27 -1.30 11.77 1.99
C LYS A 27 0.20 11.80 1.73
N ALA A 28 1.03 11.46 2.73
CA ALA A 28 2.48 11.47 2.59
C ALA A 28 2.97 10.55 1.46
N PHE A 29 2.32 9.39 1.29
CA PHE A 29 2.63 8.47 0.20
C PHE A 29 2.24 9.01 -1.18
N ALA A 30 1.05 9.59 -1.32
CA ALA A 30 0.60 10.21 -2.55
C ALA A 30 1.50 11.38 -2.95
N ASP A 31 1.86 12.24 -1.99
CA ASP A 31 2.78 13.35 -2.19
C ASP A 31 4.17 12.89 -2.62
N ALA A 32 4.69 11.82 -2.00
CA ALA A 32 5.92 11.19 -2.43
C ALA A 32 5.83 10.69 -3.88
N CYS A 33 4.74 10.03 -4.27
CA CYS A 33 4.55 9.56 -5.65
C CYS A 33 4.53 10.72 -6.65
N ASN A 34 3.78 11.79 -6.34
CA ASN A 34 3.71 13.00 -7.17
C ASN A 34 5.09 13.67 -7.29
N TRP A 35 5.80 13.80 -6.18
CA TRP A 35 7.14 14.38 -6.16
C TRP A 35 8.14 13.54 -6.97
N ILE A 36 8.17 12.21 -6.80
CA ILE A 36 9.02 11.31 -7.61
C ILE A 36 8.70 11.45 -9.10
N ASN A 37 7.40 11.56 -9.45
CA ASN A 37 6.98 11.70 -10.84
C ASN A 37 7.45 13.02 -11.48
N GLN A 38 7.59 14.08 -10.69
CA GLN A 38 8.10 15.38 -11.14
C GLN A 38 9.64 15.47 -11.12
N ASN A 39 10.28 14.81 -10.15
CA ASN A 39 11.72 14.96 -9.87
C ASN A 39 12.57 13.85 -10.50
N THR A 40 12.03 13.09 -11.45
CA THR A 40 12.78 12.12 -12.25
C THR A 40 12.50 12.30 -13.73
N PRO A 41 13.45 11.97 -14.63
CA PRO A 41 13.24 12.11 -16.06
C PRO A 41 11.94 11.42 -16.51
N ALA A 42 11.07 12.14 -17.22
CA ALA A 42 9.71 11.68 -17.54
C ALA A 42 9.67 10.34 -18.30
N LYS A 43 10.68 10.06 -19.14
CA LYS A 43 10.79 8.81 -19.91
C LYS A 43 11.34 7.63 -19.10
N LEU A 44 11.84 7.87 -17.88
CA LEU A 44 12.43 6.85 -17.03
C LEU A 44 11.34 6.00 -16.36
N ARG A 45 11.36 4.69 -16.66
CA ARG A 45 10.38 3.69 -16.19
C ARG A 45 11.01 2.54 -15.40
N ASN A 46 12.34 2.50 -15.33
CA ASN A 46 13.05 1.47 -14.59
C ASN A 46 13.05 1.82 -13.10
N LYS A 47 12.38 1.00 -12.29
CA LYS A 47 12.24 1.21 -10.83
C LYS A 47 13.58 1.31 -10.09
N VAL A 48 14.58 0.52 -10.48
CA VAL A 48 15.90 0.50 -9.84
C VAL A 48 16.64 1.80 -10.12
N ARG A 49 16.56 2.29 -11.36
CA ARG A 49 17.16 3.58 -11.73
C ARG A 49 16.46 4.75 -11.04
N ILE A 50 15.13 4.74 -10.95
CA ILE A 50 14.37 5.74 -10.19
C ILE A 50 14.82 5.71 -8.73
N GLN A 51 14.86 4.53 -8.12
CA GLN A 51 15.27 4.35 -6.72
C GLN A 51 16.67 4.92 -6.46
N GLY A 52 17.64 4.65 -7.32
CA GLY A 52 18.99 5.19 -7.18
C GLY A 52 19.07 6.71 -7.22
N ILE A 53 18.08 7.38 -7.81
CA ILE A 53 18.00 8.84 -7.88
C ILE A 53 17.30 9.41 -6.64
N VAL A 54 16.18 8.82 -6.21
CA VAL A 54 15.25 9.49 -5.29
C VAL A 54 15.12 8.87 -3.90
N TYR A 55 15.68 7.68 -3.65
CA TYR A 55 15.34 6.92 -2.44
C TYR A 55 15.65 7.66 -1.13
N GLN A 56 16.84 8.28 -1.03
CA GLN A 56 17.24 9.00 0.17
C GLN A 56 16.38 10.25 0.37
N ASP A 57 16.12 11.01 -0.69
CA ASP A 57 15.28 12.21 -0.65
C ASP A 57 13.84 11.90 -0.24
N VAL A 58 13.27 10.82 -0.81
CA VAL A 58 11.90 10.40 -0.48
C VAL A 58 11.79 10.06 1.00
N ARG A 59 12.76 9.32 1.54
CA ARG A 59 12.80 8.95 2.95
C ARG A 59 12.94 10.17 3.86
N ALA A 60 13.82 11.10 3.52
CA ALA A 60 14.07 12.29 4.34
C ALA A 60 12.91 13.28 4.28
N LYS A 61 12.33 13.49 3.10
CA LYS A 61 11.32 14.54 2.86
C LYS A 61 9.92 14.17 3.32
N PHE A 62 9.53 12.91 3.17
CA PHE A 62 8.17 12.45 3.44
C PHE A 62 8.06 11.57 4.69
N GLY A 63 9.17 11.32 5.40
CA GLY A 63 9.19 10.50 6.61
C GLY A 63 8.76 9.05 6.39
N LEU A 64 8.69 8.58 5.13
CA LEU A 64 8.20 7.25 4.81
C LEU A 64 9.16 6.17 5.32
N SER A 65 8.57 5.07 5.82
CA SER A 65 9.32 3.85 6.08
C SER A 65 9.99 3.36 4.78
N ALA A 66 11.06 2.56 4.93
CA ALA A 66 11.76 2.01 3.77
C ALA A 66 10.81 1.28 2.81
N ASN A 67 9.87 0.50 3.36
CA ASN A 67 8.87 -0.23 2.59
C ASN A 67 7.98 0.73 1.77
N LEU A 68 7.44 1.76 2.41
CA LEU A 68 6.57 2.73 1.74
C LEU A 68 7.31 3.54 0.67
N ALA A 69 8.57 3.92 0.91
CA ALA A 69 9.39 4.60 -0.08
C ALA A 69 9.59 3.75 -1.35
N ILE A 70 9.92 2.47 -1.19
CA ILE A 70 10.07 1.53 -2.32
C ILE A 70 8.73 1.32 -3.04
N ARG A 71 7.62 1.24 -2.31
CA ARG A 71 6.28 1.10 -2.89
C ARG A 71 5.88 2.32 -3.71
N ALA A 72 6.18 3.53 -3.24
CA ALA A 72 5.95 4.77 -3.99
C ALA A 72 6.74 4.78 -5.31
N ILE A 73 8.04 4.45 -5.25
CA ILE A 73 8.90 4.33 -6.44
C ILE A 73 8.33 3.30 -7.44
N ASN A 74 7.93 2.13 -6.95
CA ASN A 74 7.35 1.08 -7.79
C ASN A 74 6.04 1.51 -8.42
N ARG A 75 5.17 2.21 -7.66
CA ARG A 75 3.89 2.70 -8.15
C ARG A 75 4.08 3.71 -9.28
N VAL A 76 5.00 4.67 -9.13
CA VAL A 76 5.33 5.63 -10.20
C VAL A 76 5.89 4.92 -11.43
N ALA A 77 6.86 4.01 -11.25
CA ALA A 77 7.46 3.27 -12.35
C ALA A 77 6.42 2.44 -13.13
N SER A 78 5.51 1.76 -12.43
CA SER A 78 4.43 0.97 -13.04
C SER A 78 3.41 1.85 -13.76
N ASN A 79 2.96 2.95 -13.15
CA ASN A 79 2.02 3.87 -13.79
C ASN A 79 2.58 4.49 -15.06
N ARG A 80 3.87 4.85 -15.08
CA ARG A 80 4.53 5.33 -16.31
C ARG A 80 4.59 4.27 -17.42
N LYS A 81 4.71 2.99 -17.06
CA LYS A 81 4.64 1.89 -18.04
C LYS A 81 3.23 1.76 -18.62
N THR A 82 2.21 1.82 -17.76
CA THR A 82 0.80 1.78 -18.19
C THR A 82 0.46 2.98 -19.06
N ALA A 83 0.79 4.19 -18.63
CA ALA A 83 0.56 5.41 -19.40
C ALA A 83 1.22 5.36 -20.78
N MET A 84 2.45 4.83 -20.89
CA MET A 84 3.08 4.62 -22.20
C MET A 84 2.28 3.63 -23.08
N LYS A 85 1.83 2.51 -22.52
CA LYS A 85 1.03 1.50 -23.24
C LYS A 85 -0.27 2.11 -23.75
N ASP A 86 -0.88 2.99 -22.96
CA ASP A 86 -2.15 3.62 -23.25
C ASP A 86 -2.00 4.95 -24.02
N HIS A 87 -0.78 5.27 -24.48
CA HIS A 87 -0.44 6.52 -25.16
C HIS A 87 -0.93 7.79 -24.42
N SER A 88 -0.89 7.76 -23.09
CA SER A 88 -1.36 8.80 -22.19
C SER A 88 -0.26 9.29 -21.24
N SER A 89 -0.58 10.31 -20.44
CA SER A 89 0.29 10.81 -19.36
C SER A 89 -0.13 10.26 -18.01
N VAL A 90 0.84 10.11 -17.10
CA VAL A 90 0.55 9.75 -15.71
C VAL A 90 -0.24 10.88 -15.04
N LYS A 91 -1.43 10.56 -14.53
CA LYS A 91 -2.25 11.47 -13.71
C LYS A 91 -1.62 11.66 -12.33
N ASN A 92 -2.05 12.67 -11.61
CA ASN A 92 -1.67 12.84 -10.21
C ASN A 92 -2.12 11.63 -9.38
N PHE A 93 -1.29 11.28 -8.40
CA PHE A 93 -1.56 10.23 -7.43
C PHE A 93 -2.41 10.82 -6.30
N GLU A 94 -3.57 10.23 -6.08
CA GLU A 94 -4.49 10.61 -5.01
C GLU A 94 -4.25 9.73 -3.75
N PRO A 95 -4.47 10.26 -2.53
CA PRO A 95 -4.23 9.56 -1.25
C PRO A 95 -5.35 8.55 -0.94
N THR A 96 -5.58 7.61 -1.85
CA THR A 96 -6.72 6.67 -1.78
C THR A 96 -6.32 5.25 -1.39
N SER A 97 -5.06 4.87 -1.63
CA SER A 97 -4.61 3.50 -1.40
C SER A 97 -3.09 3.42 -1.26
N ILE A 98 -2.62 2.43 -0.49
CA ILE A 98 -1.22 2.04 -0.37
C ILE A 98 -1.16 0.51 -0.32
N ASP A 99 -0.18 -0.07 -1.01
CA ASP A 99 0.10 -1.51 -0.95
C ASP A 99 1.23 -1.78 0.07
N TYR A 100 0.96 -2.62 1.07
CA TYR A 100 1.96 -3.08 2.03
C TYR A 100 2.57 -4.42 1.61
N ASP A 101 3.87 -4.62 1.89
CA ASP A 101 4.51 -5.91 1.69
C ASP A 101 4.10 -6.89 2.80
N THR A 102 3.66 -8.08 2.44
CA THR A 102 3.20 -9.10 3.38
C THR A 102 4.34 -9.71 4.21
N ARG A 103 5.60 -9.51 3.81
CA ARG A 103 6.78 -10.03 4.53
C ARG A 103 7.16 -9.19 5.75
N GLU A 104 6.78 -7.92 5.74
CA GLU A 104 7.15 -6.94 6.76
C GLU A 104 6.00 -6.82 7.77
N GLY A 105 5.78 -7.93 8.49
CA GLY A 105 5.32 -7.96 9.88
C GLY A 105 4.21 -6.99 10.31
N PHE A 106 3.10 -6.88 9.59
CA PHE A 106 1.84 -6.73 10.33
C PHE A 106 1.59 -8.11 10.92
N ASP A 107 1.90 -8.31 12.20
CA ASP A 107 1.48 -9.51 12.90
C ASP A 107 -0.03 -9.59 12.76
N LEU A 108 -0.51 -10.38 11.79
CA LEU A 108 -1.91 -10.63 11.56
C LEU A 108 -2.42 -11.65 12.59
N ALA A 109 -1.61 -12.14 13.54
CA ALA A 109 -2.09 -13.03 14.59
C ALA A 109 -3.25 -12.47 15.41
N PRO A 110 -3.35 -11.16 15.73
CA PRO A 110 -4.52 -10.57 16.37
C PRO A 110 -5.75 -10.64 15.47
N ILE A 111 -5.61 -10.33 14.18
CA ILE A 111 -6.70 -10.46 13.19
C ILE A 111 -7.09 -11.92 12.99
N ARG A 112 -6.13 -12.84 12.94
CA ARG A 112 -6.33 -14.30 12.84
C ARG A 112 -7.00 -14.86 14.10
N ARG A 113 -6.64 -14.37 15.28
CA ARG A 113 -7.25 -14.77 16.56
C ARG A 113 -8.68 -14.23 16.67
N ALA A 114 -8.93 -12.98 16.27
CA ALA A 114 -10.28 -12.41 16.18
C ALA A 114 -11.16 -13.11 15.14
N LEU A 115 -10.60 -13.45 13.98
CA LEU A 115 -11.29 -14.25 12.97
C LEU A 115 -11.59 -15.66 13.49
N ASN A 116 -10.67 -16.32 14.18
CA ASN A 116 -10.92 -17.64 14.78
C ASN A 116 -12.01 -17.60 15.85
N SER A 117 -12.12 -16.53 16.65
CA SER A 117 -13.26 -16.34 17.56
C SER A 117 -14.57 -16.10 16.82
N CYS A 118 -14.55 -15.35 15.72
CA CYS A 118 -15.74 -15.14 14.89
C CYS A 118 -16.18 -16.41 14.16
N VAL A 119 -15.25 -17.21 13.62
CA VAL A 119 -15.55 -18.51 12.99
C VAL A 119 -16.16 -19.48 14.00
N ASN A 120 -15.67 -19.50 15.26
CA ASN A 120 -16.30 -20.27 16.32
C ASN A 120 -17.72 -19.77 16.65
N ILE A 121 -17.96 -18.46 16.63
CA ILE A 121 -19.30 -17.87 16.79
C ILE A 121 -20.23 -18.26 15.63
N PHE A 122 -19.77 -18.23 14.38
CA PHE A 122 -20.58 -18.63 13.23
C PHE A 122 -20.93 -20.13 13.26
N ASN A 123 -20.04 -20.98 13.77
CA ASN A 123 -20.31 -22.42 13.94
C ASN A 123 -21.24 -22.72 15.13
N LEU A 124 -21.31 -21.83 16.14
CA LEU A 124 -22.20 -21.97 17.31
C LEU A 124 -23.65 -21.55 17.03
N TYR A 125 -23.89 -20.69 16.03
CA TYR A 125 -25.23 -20.18 15.70
C TYR A 125 -25.85 -20.75 14.41
N GLY A 126 -25.22 -21.74 13.76
CA GLY A 126 -25.88 -22.60 12.78
C GLY A 126 -26.61 -21.88 11.64
N CYS A 127 -26.04 -20.80 11.10
CA CYS A 127 -26.53 -20.21 9.85
C CYS A 127 -25.69 -20.72 8.67
N PHE A 128 -26.16 -21.81 8.06
CA PHE A 128 -25.89 -22.15 6.66
C PHE A 128 -27.15 -21.86 5.84
#